data_AF-A0A5C8B2X9-F1
#
_entry.id   AF-A0A5C8B2X9-F1
#
_cell.length_a   1.000
_cell.length_b   1.000
_cell.length_c   1.000
_cell.angle_alpha   90.00
_cell.angle_beta   90.00
_cell.angle_gamma   90.00
#
_symmetry.space_group_name_H-M   'P 1'
#
loop_
_entity.id
_entity.type
_entity.pdbx_description
1 polymer ?
#
loop_
_entity_poly.entity_id
_entity_poly.type
_entity_poly.pdbx_seq_one_letter_code
_entity_poly.pdbx_strand_id
1 'polypeptide(L)'
;SIYPYVPKMIEFYLGEKPILQNVPTHICREPDDLKYTLDNLAHLVVKEVHGAGGYGMLVGPAATQAEIEDFRKVLLAHPGNYIAQPTLSLSTCPTYVESGVAPRHIDLRPFVLSGQDVQMVPGGLTRVALKEGSLVVNSSQGGGTKDTWVLEE
;
A
#
# COMPACT_ATOMS: atom_id res chain seq x y z
N SER A 1 1.82 10.37 -9.23
CA SER A 1 1.74 8.92 -9.49
C SER A 1 0.77 8.65 -10.62
N ILE A 2 1.03 7.69 -11.51
CA ILE A 2 0.08 7.23 -12.54
C ILE A 2 -0.98 6.29 -11.93
N TYR A 3 -0.67 5.64 -10.81
CA TYR A 3 -1.51 4.62 -10.16
C TYR A 3 -3.01 4.96 -10.05
N PRO A 4 -3.43 6.16 -9.61
CA PRO A 4 -4.86 6.48 -9.47
C PRO A 4 -5.64 6.44 -10.79
N TYR A 5 -4.97 6.52 -11.93
CA TYR A 5 -5.59 6.56 -13.25
C TYR A 5 -5.73 5.17 -13.90
N VAL A 6 -5.14 4.12 -13.32
CA VAL A 6 -5.20 2.75 -13.86
C VAL A 6 -6.64 2.26 -14.14
N PRO A 7 -7.63 2.48 -13.25
CA PRO A 7 -9.02 2.14 -13.55
C PRO A 7 -9.55 2.78 -14.83
N LYS A 8 -9.27 4.09 -15.01
CA LYS A 8 -9.66 4.84 -16.21
C LYS A 8 -8.93 4.35 -17.46
N MET A 9 -7.67 3.92 -17.32
CA MET A 9 -6.91 3.32 -18.43
C MET A 9 -7.55 2.01 -18.89
N ILE A 10 -7.96 1.14 -17.95
CA ILE A 10 -8.64 -0.11 -18.26
C ILE A 10 -9.94 0.17 -19.03
N GLU A 11 -10.77 1.09 -18.53
CA GLU A 11 -12.01 1.49 -19.21
C GLU A 11 -11.76 2.07 -20.59
N PHE A 12 -10.76 2.95 -20.73
CA PHE A 12 -10.47 3.62 -21.99
C PHE A 12 -9.87 2.68 -23.06
N TYR A 13 -8.90 1.84 -22.70
CA TYR A 13 -8.18 0.99 -23.65
C TYR A 13 -8.86 -0.35 -23.92
N LEU A 14 -9.53 -0.93 -22.91
CA LEU A 14 -10.15 -2.25 -23.03
C LEU A 14 -11.68 -2.17 -23.16
N GLY A 15 -12.30 -1.04 -22.80
CA GLY A 15 -13.76 -0.94 -22.75
C GLY A 15 -14.38 -1.78 -21.62
N GLU A 16 -13.56 -2.20 -20.65
CA GLU A 16 -13.94 -3.13 -19.58
C GLU A 16 -13.96 -2.44 -18.22
N LYS A 17 -14.65 -3.07 -17.26
CA LYS A 17 -14.59 -2.65 -15.86
C LYS A 17 -13.39 -3.33 -15.18
N PRO A 18 -12.60 -2.61 -14.36
CA PRO A 18 -11.51 -3.21 -13.60
C PRO A 18 -11.98 -4.38 -12.72
N ILE A 19 -11.36 -5.54 -12.88
CA ILE A 19 -11.62 -6.72 -12.05
C ILE A 19 -11.06 -6.50 -10.64
N LEU A 20 -9.81 -6.05 -10.55
CA LEU A 20 -9.17 -5.68 -9.30
C LEU A 20 -9.33 -4.18 -9.05
N GLN A 21 -9.87 -3.85 -7.88
CA GLN A 21 -10.11 -2.46 -7.49
C GLN A 21 -8.83 -1.82 -6.94
N ASN A 22 -8.59 -0.57 -7.36
CA ASN A 22 -7.57 0.24 -6.72
C ASN A 22 -8.04 0.67 -5.32
N VAL A 23 -7.06 0.88 -4.44
CA VAL A 23 -7.30 1.53 -3.15
C VAL A 23 -7.71 2.98 -3.43
N PRO A 24 -8.76 3.52 -2.78
CA PRO A 24 -9.09 4.94 -2.86
C PRO A 24 -7.86 5.78 -2.57
N THR A 25 -7.47 6.65 -3.50
CA THR A 25 -6.20 7.38 -3.42
C THR A 25 -6.43 8.85 -3.72
N HIS A 26 -6.14 9.68 -2.73
CA HIS A 26 -6.14 11.14 -2.86
C HIS A 26 -4.81 11.60 -3.44
N ILE A 27 -4.88 12.41 -4.49
CA ILE A 27 -3.72 12.94 -5.18
C ILE A 27 -3.42 14.32 -4.61
N CYS A 28 -2.43 14.42 -3.72
CA CYS A 28 -2.19 15.66 -2.98
C CYS A 28 -1.75 16.85 -3.86
N ARG A 29 -1.47 16.65 -5.16
CA ARG A 29 -1.27 17.76 -6.11
C ARG A 29 -2.58 18.50 -6.47
N GLU A 30 -3.72 17.83 -6.34
CA GLU A 30 -5.03 18.40 -6.62
C GLU A 30 -5.54 19.13 -5.36
N PRO A 31 -5.98 20.40 -5.45
CA PRO A 31 -6.32 21.20 -4.27
C PRO A 31 -7.37 20.58 -3.34
N ASP A 32 -8.41 19.96 -3.90
CA ASP A 32 -9.49 19.35 -3.11
C ASP A 32 -9.03 18.10 -2.35
N ASP A 33 -8.24 17.25 -3.01
CA ASP A 33 -7.63 16.06 -2.39
C ASP A 33 -6.59 16.44 -1.34
N LEU A 34 -5.81 17.49 -1.58
CA LEU A 34 -4.86 18.02 -0.59
C LEU A 34 -5.60 18.50 0.65
N LYS A 35 -6.66 19.31 0.47
CA LYS A 35 -7.48 19.80 1.57
C LYS A 35 -8.05 18.63 2.39
N TYR A 36 -8.67 17.66 1.72
CA TYR A 36 -9.18 16.47 2.39
C TYR A 36 -8.08 15.72 3.15
N THR A 37 -6.92 15.53 2.54
CA THR A 37 -5.78 14.85 3.16
C THR A 37 -5.33 15.58 4.43
N LEU A 38 -5.16 16.90 4.36
CA LEU A 38 -4.73 17.74 5.48
C LEU A 38 -5.73 17.75 6.64
N ASP A 39 -7.03 17.72 6.33
CA ASP A 39 -8.10 17.69 7.32
C ASP A 39 -8.21 16.33 8.01
N ASN A 40 -7.67 15.26 7.40
CA ASN A 40 -7.84 13.88 7.85
C ASN A 40 -6.52 13.12 8.09
N LEU A 41 -5.38 13.82 8.26
CA LEU A 41 -4.06 13.19 8.38
C LEU A 41 -3.98 12.09 9.46
N ALA A 42 -4.71 12.24 10.57
CA ALA A 42 -4.75 11.26 11.66
C ALA A 42 -5.41 9.91 11.27
N HIS A 43 -6.13 9.85 10.16
CA HIS A 43 -6.87 8.67 9.72
C HIS A 43 -6.31 8.04 8.44
N LEU A 44 -5.39 8.73 7.78
CA LEU A 44 -4.84 8.36 6.48
C LEU A 44 -3.40 7.84 6.59
N VAL A 45 -2.99 7.09 5.58
CA VAL A 45 -1.59 6.80 5.29
C VAL A 45 -1.15 7.69 4.14
N VAL A 46 -0.19 8.58 4.40
CA VAL A 46 0.37 9.47 3.37
C VAL A 46 1.76 8.97 3.00
N LYS A 47 2.04 8.82 1.71
CA LYS A 47 3.32 8.29 1.22
C LYS A 47 3.82 9.04 0.00
N GLU A 48 5.13 9.10 -0.17
CA GLU A 48 5.74 9.67 -1.36
C GLU A 48 5.45 8.85 -2.62
N VAL A 49 5.32 9.55 -3.74
CA VAL A 49 5.09 8.99 -5.07
C VAL A 49 6.32 8.30 -5.63
N HIS A 50 7.51 8.83 -5.31
CA HIS A 50 8.80 8.40 -5.88
C HIS A 50 9.68 7.63 -4.88
N GLY A 51 9.19 7.38 -3.66
CA GLY A 51 9.94 6.72 -2.61
C GLY A 51 9.95 5.19 -2.75
N ALA A 52 11.12 4.59 -2.54
CA ALA A 52 11.26 3.15 -2.28
C ALA A 52 11.54 2.92 -0.79
N GLY A 53 10.96 1.88 -0.21
CA GLY A 53 11.37 1.39 1.11
C GLY A 53 10.61 1.92 2.34
N GLY A 54 9.55 2.71 2.16
CA GLY A 54 8.71 3.20 3.29
C GLY A 54 9.25 4.45 4.00
N TYR A 55 10.34 5.03 3.52
CA TYR A 55 10.80 6.36 3.94
C TYR A 55 9.87 7.45 3.36
N GLY A 56 9.64 8.52 4.12
CA GLY A 56 8.72 9.60 3.71
C GLY A 56 7.23 9.23 3.80
N MET A 57 6.87 8.35 4.75
CA MET A 57 5.50 7.90 4.97
C MET A 57 5.00 8.31 6.36
N LEU A 58 3.77 8.83 6.42
CA LEU A 58 2.99 9.02 7.64
C LEU A 58 1.94 7.92 7.75
N VAL A 59 1.89 7.23 8.88
CA VAL A 59 0.78 6.32 9.24
C VAL A 59 -0.06 7.01 10.31
N GLY A 60 -1.06 7.79 9.88
CA GLY A 60 -1.84 8.67 10.76
C GLY A 60 -2.32 8.02 12.05
N PRO A 61 -2.98 6.85 12.02
CA PRO A 61 -3.50 6.20 13.23
C PRO A 61 -2.44 5.74 14.23
N ALA A 62 -1.18 5.61 13.79
CA ALA A 62 -0.06 5.19 14.63
C ALA A 62 0.90 6.35 14.96
N ALA A 63 0.62 7.56 14.47
CA ALA A 63 1.44 8.74 14.66
C ALA A 63 0.92 9.60 15.82
N THR A 64 1.85 10.26 16.51
CA THR A 64 1.54 11.27 17.51
C THR A 64 1.07 12.57 16.85
N GLN A 65 0.37 13.42 17.60
CA GLN A 65 -0.05 14.73 17.10
C GLN A 65 1.12 15.59 16.62
N ALA A 66 2.27 15.52 17.31
CA ALA A 66 3.47 16.26 16.94
C ALA A 66 4.02 15.80 15.58
N GLU A 67 4.12 14.48 15.36
CA GLU A 67 4.55 13.90 14.08
C GLU A 67 3.60 14.26 12.94
N ILE A 68 2.29 14.28 13.20
CA ILE A 68 1.28 14.69 12.22
C ILE A 68 1.48 16.16 11.82
N GLU A 69 1.68 17.06 12.78
CA GLU A 69 1.88 18.49 12.50
C GLU A 69 3.22 18.80 11.82
N ASP A 70 4.27 18.03 12.12
CA ASP A 70 5.53 18.14 11.41
C ASP A 70 5.40 17.61 9.97
N PHE A 71 4.74 16.48 9.78
CA PHE A 71 4.47 15.94 8.44
C PHE A 71 3.56 16.86 7.62
N ARG A 72 2.60 17.55 8.26
CA ARG A 72 1.75 18.56 7.62
C ARG A 72 2.59 19.64 6.92
N LYS A 73 3.65 20.14 7.57
CA LYS A 73 4.55 21.15 7.00
C LYS A 73 5.29 20.61 5.79
N VAL A 74 5.79 19.38 5.88
CA VAL A 74 6.48 18.69 4.77
C VAL A 74 5.55 18.50 3.58
N LEU A 75 4.32 18.02 3.83
CA LEU A 75 3.31 17.82 2.81
C LEU A 75 2.93 19.13 2.11
N LEU A 76 2.75 20.22 2.86
CA LEU A 76 2.44 21.54 2.30
C LEU A 76 3.57 22.15 1.48
N ALA A 77 4.83 21.84 1.81
CA ALA A 77 5.98 22.33 1.05
C ALA A 77 6.03 21.72 -0.36
N HIS A 78 5.72 20.43 -0.48
CA HIS A 78 5.81 19.69 -1.74
C HIS A 78 4.63 18.73 -1.97
N PRO A 79 3.38 19.24 -2.08
CA PRO A 79 2.18 18.40 -2.09
C PRO A 79 2.13 17.47 -3.31
N GLY A 80 2.73 17.86 -4.43
CA GLY A 80 2.82 17.05 -5.63
C GLY A 80 3.62 15.74 -5.49
N ASN A 81 4.42 15.63 -4.44
CA ASN A 81 5.24 14.44 -4.16
C ASN A 81 4.48 13.37 -3.38
N TYR A 82 3.26 13.65 -2.90
CA TYR A 82 2.54 12.76 -1.99
C TYR A 82 1.21 12.27 -2.56
N ILE A 83 0.81 11.10 -2.08
CA ILE A 83 -0.54 10.57 -2.19
C ILE A 83 -1.01 10.10 -0.81
N ALA A 84 -2.31 10.16 -0.56
CA ALA A 84 -2.91 9.67 0.67
C ALA A 84 -3.92 8.57 0.39
N GLN A 85 -3.96 7.57 1.26
CA GLN A 85 -4.85 6.42 1.18
C GLN A 85 -5.49 6.16 2.55
N PRO A 86 -6.71 5.62 2.60
CA PRO A 86 -7.27 5.17 3.86
C PRO A 86 -6.39 4.08 4.47
N THR A 87 -6.38 4.01 5.79
CA THR A 87 -5.71 2.90 6.48
C THR A 87 -6.45 1.61 6.17
N LEU A 88 -5.77 0.67 5.51
CA LEU A 88 -6.36 -0.59 5.12
C LEU A 88 -6.24 -1.61 6.24
N SER A 89 -7.34 -2.35 6.46
CA SER A 89 -7.30 -3.58 7.24
C SER A 89 -6.71 -4.68 6.37
N LEU A 90 -5.39 -4.89 6.47
CA LEU A 90 -4.71 -5.95 5.73
C LEU A 90 -5.16 -7.32 6.26
N SER A 91 -5.30 -8.29 5.36
CA SER A 91 -5.54 -9.67 5.75
C SER A 91 -4.37 -10.21 6.58
N THR A 92 -4.64 -11.20 7.42
CA THR A 92 -3.63 -11.85 8.24
C THR A 92 -3.46 -13.31 7.87
N CYS A 93 -2.26 -13.83 8.04
CA CYS A 93 -1.92 -15.24 7.87
C CYS A 93 -1.28 -15.77 9.17
N PRO A 94 -1.65 -16.98 9.62
CA PRO A 94 -1.01 -17.62 10.77
C PRO A 94 0.51 -17.65 10.61
N THR A 95 1.22 -17.11 11.60
CA THR A 95 2.68 -16.99 11.59
C THR A 95 3.23 -17.43 12.93
N TYR A 96 4.25 -18.28 12.89
CA TYR A 96 4.93 -18.73 14.09
C TYR A 96 5.85 -17.62 14.61
N VAL A 97 5.60 -17.19 15.83
CA VAL A 97 6.32 -16.15 16.57
C VAL A 97 6.68 -16.68 17.96
N GLU A 98 7.38 -15.90 18.77
CA GLU A 98 7.86 -16.33 20.09
C GLU A 98 6.73 -16.82 21.03
N SER A 99 5.54 -16.21 20.94
CA SER A 99 4.36 -16.59 21.73
C SER A 99 3.55 -17.76 21.15
N GLY A 100 4.02 -18.38 20.05
CA GLY A 100 3.32 -19.46 19.34
C GLY A 100 2.77 -19.03 17.98
N VAL A 101 1.62 -19.56 17.58
CA VAL A 101 0.99 -19.21 16.29
C VAL A 101 0.08 -18.01 16.48
N ALA A 102 0.40 -16.89 15.83
CA ALA A 102 -0.37 -15.66 15.92
C ALA A 102 -0.65 -15.08 14.52
N PRO A 103 -1.74 -14.29 14.36
CA PRO A 103 -2.02 -13.62 13.10
C PRO A 103 -0.97 -12.53 12.82
N ARG A 104 -0.49 -12.45 11.58
CA ARG A 104 0.38 -11.38 11.09
C ARG A 104 -0.08 -10.90 9.71
N HIS A 105 0.01 -9.59 9.47
CA HIS A 105 -0.40 -9.00 8.21
C HIS A 105 0.51 -9.44 7.08
N ILE A 106 -0.08 -9.70 5.92
CA ILE A 106 0.65 -10.11 4.72
C ILE A 106 0.29 -9.24 3.52
N ASP A 107 1.17 -9.23 2.52
CA ASP A 107 0.81 -8.85 1.16
C ASP A 107 1.35 -9.85 0.14
N LEU A 108 0.75 -9.85 -1.04
CA LEU A 108 1.08 -10.76 -2.13
C LEU A 108 1.52 -9.97 -3.36
N ARG A 109 2.67 -10.36 -3.91
CA ARG A 109 3.20 -9.82 -5.17
C ARG A 109 3.31 -10.94 -6.22
N PRO A 110 2.28 -11.14 -7.05
CA PRO A 110 2.38 -12.02 -8.21
C PRO A 110 3.16 -11.33 -9.35
N PHE A 111 3.53 -12.11 -10.37
CA PHE A 111 4.26 -11.62 -11.53
C PHE A 111 3.52 -11.98 -12.81
N VAL A 112 3.06 -10.96 -13.54
CA VAL A 112 2.49 -11.09 -14.89
C VAL A 112 3.62 -10.97 -15.90
N LEU A 113 3.71 -11.93 -16.83
CA LEU A 113 4.69 -11.99 -17.90
C LEU A 113 4.00 -11.63 -19.22
N SER A 114 4.50 -10.58 -19.89
CA SER A 114 3.97 -10.11 -21.17
C SER A 114 5.01 -10.34 -22.28
N GLY A 115 4.66 -11.19 -23.25
CA GLY A 115 5.46 -11.47 -24.45
C GLY A 115 4.56 -11.46 -25.68
N GLN A 116 4.59 -12.54 -26.49
CA GLN A 116 3.57 -12.76 -27.52
C GLN A 116 2.18 -12.91 -26.89
N ASP A 117 2.13 -13.59 -25.73
CA ASP A 117 0.94 -13.74 -24.89
C ASP A 117 1.16 -13.11 -23.51
N VAL A 118 0.07 -12.85 -22.79
CA VAL A 118 0.08 -12.41 -21.39
C VAL A 118 -0.26 -13.61 -20.50
N GLN A 119 0.64 -13.95 -19.58
CA GLN A 119 0.51 -15.13 -18.73
C GLN A 119 0.99 -14.86 -17.29
N MET A 120 0.59 -15.72 -16.37
CA MET A 120 0.99 -15.67 -14.96
C MET A 120 1.44 -17.05 -14.50
N VAL A 121 2.54 -17.10 -13.74
CA VAL A 121 2.97 -18.34 -13.07
C VAL A 121 2.11 -18.52 -11.81
N PRO A 122 1.61 -19.74 -11.50
CA PRO A 122 0.82 -20.01 -10.30
C PRO A 122 1.68 -19.87 -9.03
N GLY A 123 1.85 -18.63 -8.57
CA GLY A 123 2.68 -18.29 -7.42
C GLY A 123 2.92 -16.80 -7.29
N GLY A 124 3.78 -16.44 -6.33
CA GLY A 124 4.13 -15.05 -6.07
C GLY A 124 4.97 -14.92 -4.81
N LEU A 125 5.45 -13.70 -4.58
CA LEU A 125 6.15 -13.36 -3.35
C LEU A 125 5.12 -12.92 -2.30
N THR A 126 4.92 -13.75 -1.26
CA THR A 126 4.18 -13.32 -0.07
C THR A 126 5.15 -12.74 0.94
N ARG A 127 4.86 -11.53 1.43
CA ARG A 127 5.61 -10.91 2.54
C ARG A 127 4.77 -10.86 3.79
N VAL A 128 5.41 -10.89 4.95
CA VAL A 128 4.75 -10.89 6.26
C VAL A 128 5.37 -9.84 7.19
N ALA A 129 4.53 -9.06 7.85
CA ALA A 129 4.94 -8.14 8.91
C ALA A 129 5.10 -8.93 10.21
N LEU A 130 6.34 -9.21 10.65
CA LEU A 130 6.57 -10.11 11.80
C LEU A 130 6.25 -9.44 13.16
N LYS A 131 6.41 -8.13 13.25
CA LYS A 131 6.08 -7.35 14.46
C LYS A 131 4.58 -7.31 14.67
N GLU A 132 4.14 -7.58 15.90
CA GLU A 132 2.74 -7.52 16.28
C GLU A 132 2.12 -6.13 15.98
N GLY A 133 0.92 -6.13 15.38
CA GLY A 133 0.21 -4.91 14.99
C GLY A 133 0.84 -4.10 13.84
N SER A 134 2.00 -4.53 13.31
CA SER A 134 2.67 -3.81 12.22
C SER A 134 1.98 -4.07 10.89
N LEU A 135 1.77 -3.00 10.12
CA LEU A 135 1.36 -3.06 8.71
C LEU A 135 2.57 -3.03 7.75
N VAL A 136 3.78 -2.90 8.29
CA VAL A 136 5.02 -2.80 7.52
C VAL A 136 5.54 -4.19 7.22
N VAL A 137 5.34 -4.63 5.98
CA VAL A 137 5.81 -5.92 5.44
C VAL A 137 7.18 -5.82 4.75
N ASN A 138 7.81 -4.65 4.75
CA ASN A 138 9.07 -4.43 4.05
C ASN A 138 10.24 -5.11 4.77
N SER A 139 11.10 -5.81 4.02
CA SER A 139 12.21 -6.60 4.58
C SER A 139 13.25 -5.74 5.31
N SER A 140 13.48 -4.50 4.85
CA SER A 140 14.38 -3.56 5.51
C SER A 140 13.91 -3.10 6.90
N GLN A 141 12.67 -3.43 7.29
CA GLN A 141 12.06 -3.03 8.56
C GLN A 141 11.51 -4.25 9.34
N GLY A 142 12.11 -5.43 9.15
CA GLY A 142 11.74 -6.64 9.89
C GLY A 142 10.60 -7.45 9.26
N GLY A 143 10.32 -7.23 7.98
CA GLY A 143 9.44 -8.08 7.19
C GLY A 143 10.08 -9.42 6.83
N GLY A 144 9.32 -10.50 6.92
CA GLY A 144 9.69 -11.83 6.44
C GLY A 144 9.02 -12.17 5.11
N THR A 145 9.28 -13.38 4.61
CA THR A 145 8.60 -13.93 3.43
C THR A 145 7.92 -15.26 3.76
N LYS A 146 6.90 -15.60 2.98
CA LYS A 146 6.22 -16.90 3.01
C LYS A 146 6.16 -17.45 1.60
N ASP A 147 6.14 -18.77 1.50
CA ASP A 147 5.79 -19.45 0.26
C ASP A 147 4.30 -19.22 -0.08
N THR A 148 3.98 -19.15 -1.36
CA THR A 148 2.62 -18.90 -1.86
C THR A 148 2.17 -20.12 -2.65
N TRP A 149 1.27 -20.90 -2.05
CA TRP A 149 0.71 -22.09 -2.72
C TRP A 149 -0.56 -21.73 -3.47
N VAL A 150 -0.59 -22.04 -4.76
CA VAL A 150 -1.78 -22.02 -5.59
C VAL A 150 -2.16 -23.48 -5.83
N LEU A 151 -3.33 -23.89 -5.37
CA LEU A 151 -3.78 -25.27 -5.49
C LEU A 151 -4.27 -25.53 -6.92
N GLU A 152 -4.01 -26.74 -7.41
CA GLU A 152 -4.67 -27.26 -8.62
C GLU A 152 -6.12 -27.64 -8.29
N GLU A 153 -7.00 -27.62 -9.30
CA GLU A 153 -8.38 -28.09 -9.19
C GLU A 153 -8.49 -29.61 -9.16
#